data_AF-A0A928VUS7-F1
#
_entry.id   AF-A0A928VUS7-F1
#
_cell.length_a   1.000
_cell.length_b   1.000
_cell.length_c   1.000
_cell.angle_alpha   90.00
_cell.angle_beta   90.00
_cell.angle_gamma   90.00
#
_symmetry.space_group_name_H-M   'P 1'
#
loop_
_entity.id
_entity.type
_entity.pdbx_description
1 polymer ?
#
loop_
_entity_poly.entity_id
_entity_poly.type
_entity_poly.pdbx_seq_one_letter_code
_entity_poly.pdbx_strand_id
1 'polypeptide(L)'
;MADFKLIDFLKLCGFILLLTLMIPVYYVGLSIFLMFRMAREIECEQEYILRPEVYQPVARTLARYSQSDPKLFPNSLSNKWLPEELHRMSARISEFNSSGSYIAIGGGFHHYGFDLELEAKSSNPATNIWNFSFYDEFDGTRLLETFSLPANETISEAELSAGLLTDERDSNREYLCQ
;
A
#
# COMPACT_ATOMS: atom_id res chain seq x y z
N MET A 1 -46.90 -47.11 -19.05
CA MET A 1 -46.96 -45.63 -19.02
C MET A 1 -46.42 -45.01 -17.72
N ALA A 2 -46.25 -45.80 -16.63
CA ALA A 2 -45.68 -45.32 -15.37
C ALA A 2 -44.14 -45.19 -15.38
N ASP A 3 -43.43 -46.06 -16.11
CA ASP A 3 -41.95 -46.11 -16.08
C ASP A 3 -41.26 -44.91 -16.72
N PHE A 4 -41.91 -44.26 -17.67
CA PHE A 4 -41.37 -43.07 -18.35
C PHE A 4 -41.17 -41.90 -17.36
N LYS A 5 -42.10 -41.74 -16.40
CA LYS A 5 -42.03 -40.67 -15.39
C LYS A 5 -40.90 -40.87 -14.37
N LEU A 6 -40.53 -42.13 -14.09
CA LEU A 6 -39.46 -42.44 -13.14
C LEU A 6 -38.07 -42.14 -13.72
N ILE A 7 -37.84 -42.47 -15.00
CA ILE A 7 -36.56 -42.20 -15.67
C ILE A 7 -36.30 -40.69 -15.76
N ASP A 8 -37.31 -39.91 -16.14
CA ASP A 8 -37.18 -38.46 -16.22
C ASP A 8 -36.98 -37.81 -14.85
N PHE A 9 -37.62 -38.35 -13.81
CA PHE A 9 -37.38 -37.94 -12.43
C PHE A 9 -35.94 -38.22 -11.98
N LEU A 10 -35.40 -39.42 -12.25
CA LEU A 10 -34.01 -39.76 -11.90
C LEU A 10 -32.99 -38.91 -12.66
N LYS A 11 -33.24 -38.59 -13.94
CA LYS A 11 -32.40 -37.67 -14.71
C LYS A 11 -32.41 -36.26 -14.11
N LEU A 12 -33.57 -35.77 -13.69
CA LEU A 12 -33.68 -34.47 -13.03
C LEU A 12 -32.94 -34.44 -11.69
N CYS A 13 -33.11 -35.47 -10.84
CA CYS A 13 -32.37 -35.59 -9.59
C CYS A 13 -30.85 -35.66 -9.82
N GLY A 14 -30.40 -36.43 -10.81
CA GLY A 14 -28.99 -36.52 -11.18
C GLY A 14 -28.43 -35.17 -11.66
N PHE A 15 -29.20 -34.42 -12.46
CA PHE A 15 -28.82 -33.08 -12.91
C PHE A 15 -28.71 -32.08 -11.76
N ILE A 16 -29.68 -32.07 -10.84
CA ILE A 16 -29.65 -31.21 -9.64
C ILE A 16 -28.44 -31.55 -8.76
N LEU A 17 -28.17 -32.84 -8.54
CA LEU A 17 -27.00 -33.28 -7.77
C LEU A 17 -25.70 -32.82 -8.43
N LEU A 18 -25.58 -32.97 -9.76
CA LEU A 18 -24.40 -32.50 -10.51
C LEU A 18 -24.21 -30.99 -10.36
N LEU A 19 -25.25 -30.18 -10.54
CA LEU A 19 -25.15 -28.73 -10.34
C LEU A 19 -24.73 -28.37 -8.91
N THR A 20 -25.31 -29.04 -7.92
CA THR A 20 -24.98 -28.82 -6.51
C THR A 20 -23.52 -29.14 -6.22
N LEU A 21 -22.94 -30.15 -6.88
CA LEU A 21 -21.51 -30.49 -6.76
C LEU A 21 -20.59 -29.54 -7.55
N MET A 22 -21.04 -28.97 -8.66
CA MET A 22 -20.25 -28.05 -9.48
C MET A 22 -20.12 -26.65 -8.87
N ILE A 23 -21.14 -26.18 -8.14
CA ILE A 23 -21.13 -24.88 -7.47
C ILE A 23 -19.92 -24.69 -6.52
N PRO A 24 -19.62 -25.59 -5.57
CA PRO A 24 -18.46 -25.41 -4.69
C PRO A 24 -17.13 -25.49 -5.44
N VAL A 25 -17.02 -26.36 -6.46
CA VAL A 25 -15.83 -26.43 -7.32
C VAL A 25 -15.59 -25.10 -8.03
N TYR A 26 -16.65 -24.49 -8.55
CA TYR A 26 -16.58 -23.16 -9.16
C TYR A 26 -16.11 -22.09 -8.15
N TYR A 27 -16.68 -22.04 -6.95
CA TYR A 27 -16.27 -21.05 -5.94
C TYR A 27 -14.84 -21.26 -5.42
N VAL A 28 -14.38 -22.50 -5.31
CA VAL A 28 -12.98 -22.81 -4.97
C VAL A 28 -12.07 -22.33 -6.10
N GLY A 29 -12.38 -22.66 -7.36
CA GLY A 29 -11.62 -22.20 -8.51
C GLY A 29 -11.55 -20.68 -8.62
N LEU A 30 -12.70 -20.01 -8.43
CA LEU A 30 -12.78 -18.54 -8.42
C LEU A 30 -11.95 -17.94 -7.29
N SER A 31 -12.03 -18.48 -6.08
CA SER A 31 -11.24 -18.02 -4.93
C SER A 31 -9.74 -18.13 -5.19
N ILE A 32 -9.29 -19.27 -5.73
CA ILE A 32 -7.88 -19.48 -6.09
C ILE A 32 -7.42 -18.46 -7.14
N PHE A 33 -8.22 -18.28 -8.20
CA PHE A 33 -7.93 -17.31 -9.25
C PHE A 33 -7.81 -15.88 -8.69
N LEU A 34 -8.73 -15.46 -7.82
CA LEU A 34 -8.69 -14.15 -7.18
C LEU A 34 -7.46 -13.99 -6.28
N MET A 35 -7.09 -15.01 -5.50
CA MET A 35 -5.88 -14.98 -4.67
C MET A 35 -4.61 -14.81 -5.51
N PHE A 36 -4.45 -15.57 -6.59
CA PHE A 36 -3.30 -15.41 -7.48
C PHE A 36 -3.24 -14.04 -8.14
N ARG A 37 -4.39 -13.50 -8.55
CA ARG A 37 -4.45 -12.16 -9.12
C ARG A 37 -4.01 -11.10 -8.10
N MET A 38 -4.52 -11.16 -6.87
CA MET A 38 -4.15 -10.21 -5.81
C MET A 38 -2.66 -10.32 -5.46
N ALA A 39 -2.11 -11.54 -5.35
CA ALA A 39 -0.69 -11.74 -5.08
C ALA A 39 0.20 -11.09 -6.14
N ARG A 40 -0.15 -11.23 -7.43
CA ARG A 40 0.59 -10.57 -8.52
C ARG A 40 0.47 -9.06 -8.49
N GLU A 41 -0.71 -8.53 -8.19
CA GLU A 41 -0.91 -7.08 -8.06
C GLU A 41 -0.03 -6.51 -6.93
N ILE A 42 0.04 -7.20 -5.79
CA ILE A 42 0.92 -6.85 -4.66
C ILE A 42 2.39 -6.88 -5.07
N GLU A 43 2.86 -7.97 -5.68
CA GLU A 43 4.26 -8.12 -6.11
C GLU A 43 4.68 -6.99 -7.05
N CYS A 44 3.83 -6.62 -8.02
CA CYS A 44 4.11 -5.49 -8.91
C CYS A 44 4.15 -4.16 -8.16
N GLU A 45 3.20 -3.90 -7.25
CA GLU A 45 3.15 -2.66 -6.48
C GLU A 45 4.41 -2.52 -5.63
N GLN A 46 4.85 -3.61 -5.00
CA GLN A 46 6.11 -3.65 -4.27
C GLN A 46 7.30 -3.38 -5.19
N GLU A 47 7.42 -4.11 -6.30
CA GLU A 47 8.52 -3.91 -7.25
C GLU A 47 8.58 -2.46 -7.74
N TYR A 48 7.42 -1.82 -7.96
CA TYR A 48 7.35 -0.42 -8.34
C TYR A 48 7.86 0.51 -7.23
N ILE A 49 7.37 0.40 -5.99
CA ILE A 49 7.77 1.31 -4.91
C ILE A 49 9.21 1.12 -4.45
N LEU A 50 9.79 -0.05 -4.72
CA LEU A 50 11.17 -0.36 -4.38
C LEU A 50 12.18 0.18 -5.41
N ARG A 51 11.72 0.81 -6.48
CA ARG A 51 12.58 1.52 -7.42
C ARG A 51 13.17 2.76 -6.76
N PRO A 52 14.49 3.01 -6.84
CA PRO A 52 15.12 4.20 -6.28
C PRO A 52 14.46 5.50 -6.71
N GLU A 53 13.99 5.58 -7.96
CA GLU A 53 13.31 6.74 -8.51
C GLU A 53 11.97 7.03 -7.80
N VAL A 54 11.39 6.04 -7.13
CA VAL A 54 10.14 6.14 -6.37
C VAL A 54 10.43 6.34 -4.89
N TYR A 55 11.25 5.48 -4.27
CA TYR A 55 11.42 5.53 -2.82
C TYR A 55 12.31 6.68 -2.34
N GLN A 56 13.26 7.18 -3.13
CA GLN A 56 14.15 8.26 -2.69
C GLN A 56 13.42 9.60 -2.50
N PRO A 57 12.55 10.04 -3.44
CA PRO A 57 11.71 11.21 -3.21
C PRO A 57 10.77 11.04 -2.01
N VAL A 58 10.20 9.85 -1.83
CA VAL A 58 9.35 9.50 -0.68
C VAL A 58 10.13 9.67 0.62
N ALA A 59 11.32 9.08 0.71
CA ALA A 59 12.19 9.15 1.89
C ALA A 59 12.49 10.61 2.29
N ARG A 60 12.88 11.44 1.31
CA ARG A 60 13.17 12.86 1.55
C ARG A 60 11.94 13.64 1.99
N THR A 61 10.80 13.41 1.36
CA THR A 61 9.54 14.09 1.69
C THR A 61 9.11 13.74 3.12
N LEU A 62 9.18 12.47 3.49
CA LEU A 62 8.84 12.02 4.85
C LEU A 62 9.80 12.56 5.91
N ALA A 63 11.09 12.66 5.59
CA ALA A 63 12.04 13.32 6.48
C ALA A 63 11.70 14.80 6.67
N ARG A 64 11.34 15.53 5.60
CA ARG A 64 10.89 16.92 5.71
C ARG A 64 9.61 17.03 6.54
N TYR A 65 8.64 16.11 6.38
CA TYR A 65 7.43 16.08 7.19
C TYR A 65 7.76 15.85 8.67
N SER A 66 8.62 14.87 8.96
CA SER A 66 9.08 14.55 10.32
C SER A 66 9.83 15.72 10.97
N GLN A 67 10.60 16.50 10.19
CA GLN A 67 11.31 17.69 10.69
C GLN A 67 10.41 18.92 10.90
N SER A 68 9.18 18.89 10.41
CA SER A 68 8.28 20.05 10.43
C SER A 68 7.43 20.11 11.69
N ASP A 69 6.76 21.25 11.93
CA ASP A 69 5.87 21.39 13.07
C ASP A 69 4.74 20.34 12.97
N PRO A 70 4.59 19.43 13.95
CA PRO A 70 3.54 18.42 13.94
C PRO A 70 2.12 19.01 13.82
N LYS A 71 1.92 20.28 14.22
CA LYS A 71 0.62 20.97 14.10
C LYS A 71 0.18 21.21 12.66
N LEU A 72 1.08 21.12 11.69
CA LEU A 72 0.76 21.24 10.26
C LEU A 72 -0.01 20.02 9.75
N PHE A 73 0.07 18.90 10.47
CA PHE A 73 -0.51 17.63 10.06
C PHE A 73 -1.71 17.27 10.95
N PRO A 74 -2.79 16.73 10.37
CA PRO A 74 -3.89 16.19 11.17
C PRO A 74 -3.45 14.90 11.89
N ASN A 75 -4.12 14.60 13.00
CA ASN A 75 -3.90 13.35 13.74
C ASN A 75 -4.23 12.08 12.94
N SER A 76 -5.00 12.21 11.85
CA SER A 76 -5.31 11.12 10.93
C SER A 76 -4.98 11.57 9.51
N LEU A 77 -4.02 10.89 8.91
CA LEU A 77 -3.45 11.23 7.62
C LEU A 77 -4.07 10.33 6.55
N SER A 78 -4.92 10.92 5.72
CA SER A 78 -5.44 10.30 4.50
C SER A 78 -4.42 10.37 3.35
N ASN A 79 -4.68 9.65 2.26
CA ASN A 79 -3.78 9.57 1.09
C ASN A 79 -3.28 10.90 0.53
N LYS A 80 -4.09 11.97 0.61
CA LYS A 80 -3.70 13.32 0.18
C LYS A 80 -2.46 13.90 0.90
N TRP A 81 -2.09 13.33 2.04
CA TRP A 81 -0.94 13.75 2.84
C TRP A 81 0.32 12.93 2.56
N LEU A 82 0.24 11.96 1.65
CA LEU A 82 1.39 11.15 1.29
C LEU A 82 2.25 11.90 0.26
N PRO A 83 3.50 11.49 0.06
CA PRO A 83 4.27 11.91 -1.10
C PRO A 83 3.54 11.53 -2.40
N GLU A 84 3.64 12.37 -3.43
CA GLU A 84 2.93 12.23 -4.71
C GLU A 84 3.15 10.86 -5.35
N GLU A 85 4.35 10.31 -5.19
CA GLU A 85 4.76 9.01 -5.69
C GLU A 85 3.88 7.86 -5.14
N LEU A 86 3.26 8.07 -3.98
CA LEU A 86 2.38 7.11 -3.31
C LEU A 86 0.89 7.41 -3.47
N HIS A 87 0.48 8.50 -4.14
CA HIS A 87 -0.94 8.83 -4.30
C HIS A 87 -1.73 7.73 -5.04
N ARG A 88 -1.05 7.00 -5.93
CA ARG A 88 -1.65 5.87 -6.67
C ARG A 88 -1.83 4.63 -5.80
N MET A 89 -1.17 4.59 -4.65
CA MET A 89 -1.21 3.45 -3.73
C MET A 89 -2.38 3.58 -2.76
N SER A 90 -3.00 2.43 -2.46
CA SER A 90 -3.98 2.32 -1.38
C SER A 90 -3.27 2.27 -0.02
N ALA A 91 -2.62 3.37 0.35
CA ALA A 91 -2.16 3.52 1.73
C ALA A 91 -3.37 3.61 2.66
N ARG A 92 -3.21 3.11 3.88
CA ARG A 92 -4.28 3.05 4.89
C ARG A 92 -3.91 3.75 6.17
N ILE A 93 -2.64 3.70 6.54
CA ILE A 93 -2.13 4.23 7.80
C ILE A 93 -0.88 5.02 7.48
N SER A 94 -0.84 6.26 7.93
CA SER A 94 0.40 7.02 8.02
C SER A 94 0.47 7.71 9.37
N GLU A 95 1.66 7.66 9.97
CA GLU A 95 1.97 8.30 11.24
C GLU A 95 3.25 9.11 11.05
N PHE A 96 3.22 10.39 11.42
CA PHE A 96 4.39 11.28 11.34
C PHE A 96 4.69 11.83 12.73
N ASN A 97 5.95 11.82 13.12
CA ASN A 97 6.44 12.46 14.34
C ASN A 97 7.86 13.01 14.13
N SER A 98 8.39 13.71 15.13
CA SER A 98 9.72 14.34 15.05
C SER A 98 10.88 13.36 14.86
N SER A 99 10.68 12.09 15.21
CA SER A 99 11.68 11.04 15.18
C SER A 99 11.52 10.11 14.00
N GLY A 100 10.47 10.25 13.19
CA GLY A 100 10.20 9.31 12.13
C GLY A 100 8.81 9.37 11.52
N SER A 101 8.61 8.53 10.53
CA SER A 101 7.36 8.40 9.79
C SER A 101 7.12 6.95 9.41
N TYR A 102 5.88 6.49 9.52
CA TYR A 102 5.48 5.15 9.10
C TYR A 102 4.35 5.25 8.09
N ILE A 103 4.43 4.46 7.01
CA ILE A 103 3.38 4.33 6.00
C ILE A 103 3.09 2.84 5.79
N ALA A 104 1.82 2.45 5.97
CA ALA A 104 1.33 1.14 5.59
C ALA A 104 0.42 1.22 4.35
N ILE A 105 0.78 0.41 3.36
CA ILE A 105 0.11 0.15 2.08
C ILE A 105 -0.46 -1.28 2.13
N GLY A 106 -1.56 -1.49 1.41
CA GLY A 106 -2.22 -2.79 1.31
C GLY A 106 -3.50 -2.87 2.15
N GLY A 107 -3.83 -4.07 2.62
CA GLY A 107 -5.00 -4.30 3.45
C GLY A 107 -5.53 -5.73 3.43
N GLY A 108 -6.18 -6.12 4.53
CA GLY A 108 -6.91 -7.39 4.66
C GLY A 108 -5.99 -8.61 4.83
N PHE A 109 -5.16 -8.88 3.84
CA PHE A 109 -4.34 -10.10 3.76
C PHE A 109 -2.84 -9.86 3.61
N HIS A 110 -2.43 -8.62 3.30
CA HIS A 110 -1.03 -8.23 3.17
C HIS A 110 -0.84 -6.75 3.50
N HIS A 111 0.16 -6.43 4.32
CA HIS A 111 0.55 -5.05 4.61
C HIS A 111 2.06 -4.88 4.44
N TYR A 112 2.43 -3.81 3.76
CA TYR A 112 3.81 -3.46 3.46
C TYR A 112 3.94 -1.94 3.34
N GLY A 113 5.14 -1.40 3.33
CA GLY A 113 5.32 0.04 3.15
C GLY A 113 6.64 0.52 3.68
N PHE A 114 6.63 1.73 4.23
CA PHE A 114 7.86 2.45 4.56
C PHE A 114 7.93 2.81 6.03
N ASP A 115 9.14 2.72 6.56
CA ASP A 115 9.49 3.17 7.90
C ASP A 115 10.69 4.10 7.80
N LEU A 116 10.58 5.28 8.40
CA LEU A 116 11.62 6.29 8.45
C LEU A 116 11.95 6.54 9.92
N GLU A 117 13.22 6.40 10.28
CA GLU A 117 13.71 6.59 11.64
C GLU A 117 14.87 7.59 11.66
N LEU A 118 14.84 8.52 12.62
CA LEU A 118 15.95 9.43 12.91
C LEU A 118 17.07 8.68 13.64
N GLU A 119 18.26 8.61 13.05
CA GLU A 119 19.45 8.12 13.72
C GLU A 119 20.04 9.23 14.61
N ALA A 120 19.46 9.37 15.81
CA ALA A 120 19.79 10.46 16.73
C ALA A 120 21.27 10.47 17.16
N LYS A 121 21.95 9.32 17.17
CA LYS A 121 23.37 9.24 17.59
C LYS A 121 24.33 9.75 16.51
N SER A 122 23.96 9.62 15.24
CA SER A 122 24.75 10.11 14.11
C SER A 122 24.34 11.50 13.65
N SER A 123 23.18 11.98 14.12
CA SER A 123 22.67 13.32 13.86
C SER A 123 23.40 14.39 14.68
N ASN A 124 23.37 15.62 14.19
CA ASN A 124 23.91 16.79 14.87
C ASN A 124 22.99 18.01 14.66
N PRO A 125 23.19 19.14 15.37
CA PRO A 125 22.27 20.28 15.30
C PRO A 125 22.09 20.90 13.90
N ALA A 126 23.01 20.67 12.96
CA ALA A 126 22.90 21.18 11.59
C ALA A 126 22.34 20.14 10.61
N THR A 127 22.41 18.85 10.94
CA THR A 127 22.12 17.76 10.00
C THR A 127 21.53 16.56 10.73
N ASN A 128 20.37 16.13 10.26
CA ASN A 128 19.73 14.90 10.69
C ASN A 128 20.13 13.76 9.75
N ILE A 129 20.39 12.59 10.34
CA ILE A 129 20.66 11.34 9.63
C ILE A 129 19.43 10.46 9.74
N TRP A 130 18.92 10.00 8.60
CA TRP A 130 17.68 9.25 8.51
C TRP A 130 17.94 7.86 7.94
N ASN A 131 17.38 6.84 8.58
CA ASN A 131 17.32 5.48 8.07
C ASN A 131 15.94 5.28 7.46
N PHE A 132 15.92 4.93 6.18
CA PHE A 132 14.70 4.64 5.45
C PHE A 132 14.64 3.17 5.09
N SER A 133 13.60 2.51 5.57
CA SER A 133 13.41 1.07 5.46
C SER A 133 12.10 0.75 4.77
N PHE A 134 12.08 -0.38 4.09
CA PHE A 134 10.87 -1.01 3.60
C PHE A 134 10.47 -2.10 4.59
N TYR A 135 9.22 -2.09 5.03
CA TYR A 135 8.65 -3.17 5.81
C TYR A 135 7.70 -4.00 4.95
N ASP A 136 7.71 -5.30 5.18
CA ASP A 136 6.76 -6.26 4.65
C ASP A 136 6.35 -7.21 5.78
N GLU A 137 5.06 -7.51 5.94
CA GLU A 137 4.61 -8.35 7.05
C GLU A 137 5.07 -9.81 6.97
N PHE A 138 5.47 -10.29 5.78
CA PHE A 138 5.98 -11.65 5.56
C PHE A 138 7.51 -11.70 5.49
N ASP A 139 8.14 -10.72 4.87
CA ASP A 139 9.60 -10.69 4.67
C ASP A 139 10.37 -9.87 5.72
N GLY A 140 9.65 -9.14 6.56
CA GLY A 140 10.21 -8.28 7.60
C GLY A 140 10.69 -6.92 7.08
N THR A 141 11.54 -6.27 7.88
CA THR A 141 12.05 -4.92 7.58
C THR A 141 13.44 -4.99 6.97
N ARG A 142 13.66 -4.22 5.89
CA ARG A 142 14.98 -4.03 5.28
C ARG A 142 15.30 -2.55 5.10
N LEU A 143 16.54 -2.19 5.39
CA LEU A 143 17.05 -0.85 5.13
C LEU A 143 17.17 -0.65 3.61
N LEU A 144 16.55 0.40 3.08
CA LEU A 144 16.71 0.83 1.68
C LEU A 144 17.85 1.82 1.54
N GLU A 145 17.87 2.84 2.40
CA GLU A 145 18.86 3.92 2.33
C GLU A 145 19.08 4.57 3.70
N THR A 146 20.32 5.02 3.93
CA THR A 146 20.64 5.99 4.98
C THR A 146 21.08 7.28 4.31
N PHE A 147 20.44 8.39 4.64
CA PHE A 147 20.75 9.68 4.03
C PHE A 147 20.80 10.80 5.08
N SER A 148 21.37 11.93 4.67
CA SER A 148 21.46 13.13 5.50
C SER A 148 20.57 14.23 4.95
N LEU A 149 19.96 14.99 5.84
CA LEU A 149 19.13 16.14 5.52
C LEU A 149 19.49 17.30 6.46
N PRO A 150 19.64 18.53 5.98
CA PRO A 150 19.78 19.70 6.84
C PRO A 150 18.63 19.79 7.84
N ALA A 151 18.94 20.06 9.11
CA ALA A 151 17.93 20.09 10.18
C ALA A 151 16.92 21.23 10.03
N ASN A 152 17.23 22.25 9.23
CA ASN A 152 16.34 23.36 8.88
C ASN A 152 15.54 23.13 7.59
N GLU A 153 15.71 21.99 6.91
CA GLU A 153 14.95 21.64 5.72
C GLU A 153 13.59 21.07 6.12
N THR A 154 12.61 21.96 6.26
CA THR A 154 11.23 21.63 6.65
C THR A 154 10.25 21.88 5.50
N ILE A 155 8.99 21.49 5.67
CA ILE A 155 7.90 21.91 4.80
C ILE A 155 7.19 23.13 5.40
N SER A 156 6.90 24.11 4.55
CA SER A 156 6.10 25.27 4.95
C SER A 156 4.60 24.99 4.77
N GLU A 157 3.75 25.70 5.51
CA GLU A 157 2.29 25.60 5.36
C GLU A 157 1.82 25.94 3.93
N ALA A 158 2.50 26.87 3.27
CA ALA A 158 2.21 27.27 1.88
C ALA A 158 2.53 26.15 0.88
N GLU A 159 3.66 25.47 1.05
CA GLU A 159 4.06 24.32 0.22
C GLU A 159 3.12 23.14 0.43
N LEU A 160 2.77 22.86 1.69
CA LEU A 160 1.81 21.82 2.05
C LEU A 160 0.42 22.07 1.44
N SER A 161 -0.06 23.31 1.53
CA SER A 161 -1.34 23.73 0.95
C SER A 161 -1.34 23.65 -0.57
N ALA A 162 -0.22 24.02 -1.22
CA ALA A 162 -0.08 23.92 -2.68
C ALA A 162 -0.14 22.45 -3.15
N GLY A 163 0.52 21.54 -2.45
CA GLY A 163 0.47 20.10 -2.75
C GLY A 163 -0.95 19.55 -2.68
N LEU A 164 -1.67 19.85 -1.60
CA LEU A 164 -3.05 19.40 -1.38
C LEU A 164 -4.05 19.88 -2.44
N LEU A 165 -3.84 21.07 -3.02
CA LEU A 165 -4.73 21.65 -4.03
C LEU A 165 -4.53 21.07 -5.44
N THR A 166 -3.41 20.39 -5.69
CA THR A 166 -3.11 19.80 -7.02
C THR A 166 -3.66 18.38 -7.19
N ASP A 167 -4.24 17.82 -6.13
CA ASP A 167 -4.72 16.43 -6.02
C ASP A 167 -6.13 16.20 -6.61
N GLU A 168 -6.69 17.16 -7.36
CA GLU A 168 -7.90 16.96 -8.19
C GLU A 168 -7.64 16.16 -9.49
N ARG A 169 -6.43 15.63 -9.70
CA ARG A 169 -6.10 14.84 -10.88
C ARG A 169 -6.64 13.41 -10.73
N ASP A 170 -7.63 13.10 -11.57
CA ASP A 170 -8.23 11.79 -11.80
C ASP A 170 -7.24 10.64 -11.55
N SER A 171 -7.53 9.85 -10.52
CA SER A 171 -6.87 8.58 -10.22
C SER A 171 -7.25 7.51 -11.25
N ASN A 172 -6.90 7.75 -12.52
CA ASN A 172 -6.81 6.67 -13.48
C ASN A 172 -5.66 5.77 -13.02
N ARG A 173 -6.00 4.71 -12.31
CA ARG A 173 -5.14 3.53 -12.11
C ARG A 173 -4.87 2.91 -13.47
N GLU A 174 -3.96 3.49 -14.25
CA GLU A 174 -3.25 2.70 -15.25
C GLU A 174 -2.50 1.63 -14.46
N TYR A 175 -2.94 0.39 -14.64
CA TYR A 175 -2.41 -0.78 -13.96
C TYR A 175 -0.88 -0.79 -14.05
N LEU A 176 -0.19 -0.73 -12.90
CA LEU A 176 1.27 -0.75 -12.81
C LEU A 176 1.87 -2.03 -13.43
N CYS A 177 1.07 -3.09 -13.54
CA CYS A 177 1.34 -4.25 -14.38
C CYS A 177 0.50 -4.19 -15.67
N GLN A 178 1.08 -3.78 -16.79
CA GLN A 178 0.62 -4.17 -18.13
C GLN A 178 1.67 -5.07 -18.79
#